data_AF-A0A611EIB7-F1
#
_entry.id   AF-A0A611EIB7-F1
#
_cell.length_a   1.000
_cell.length_b   1.000
_cell.length_c   1.000
_cell.angle_alpha   90.00
_cell.angle_beta   90.00
_cell.angle_gamma   90.00
#
_symmetry.space_group_name_H-M   'P 1'
#
loop_
_entity.id
_entity.type
_entity.pdbx_description
1 polymer ?
#
loop_
_entity_poly.entity_id
_entity_poly.type
_entity_poly.pdbx_seq_one_letter_code
_entity_poly.pdbx_strand_id
1 'polypeptide(L)' 'MNNKKVLMDISWSNKGGIGRFTDEISKLLCDISKEELYRKCASPLAPLGLAVNIFLRKKTDVVFLPGYIPPLFCSKKFII' A
#
# COMPACT_ATOMS: atom_id res chain seq x y z
N MET A 1 2.31 -19.67 13.14
CA MET A 1 1.97 -18.87 11.95
C MET A 1 3.03 -17.81 11.76
N ASN A 2 3.52 -17.60 10.54
CA ASN A 2 4.67 -16.72 10.29
C ASN A 2 4.24 -15.26 10.54
N ASN A 3 4.83 -14.61 11.56
CA ASN A 3 4.39 -13.34 12.14
C ASN A 3 4.80 -12.12 11.28
N LYS A 4 4.58 -12.19 9.96
CA LYS A 4 5.01 -11.15 9.02
C LYS A 4 4.21 -9.87 9.23
N LYS A 5 4.90 -8.74 9.33
CA LYS A 5 4.29 -7.40 9.45
C LYS A 5 3.87 -6.91 8.07
N VAL A 6 2.58 -7.00 7.79
CA VAL A 6 1.97 -6.54 6.54
C VAL A 6 1.47 -5.11 6.71
N LEU A 7 1.79 -4.27 5.73
CA LEU A 7 1.28 -2.90 5.61
C LEU A 7 0.46 -2.77 4.33
N MET A 8 -0.81 -2.40 4.44
CA MET A 8 -1.67 -2.08 3.31
C MET A 8 -1.68 -0.58 3.04
N ASP A 9 -1.49 -0.21 1.78
CA ASP A 9 -1.68 1.15 1.31
C ASP A 9 -3.17 1.46 1.16
N ILE A 10 -3.67 2.45 1.91
CA ILE A 10 -5.05 2.93 1.81
C ILE A 10 -5.16 4.27 1.08
N SER A 11 -4.13 4.69 0.34
CA SER A 11 -4.13 5.97 -0.42
C SER A 11 -5.25 6.11 -1.45
N TRP A 12 -5.83 4.98 -1.87
CA TRP A 12 -6.96 4.91 -2.79
C TRP A 12 -8.33 4.94 -2.11
N SER A 13 -8.40 4.83 -0.77
CA SER A 13 -9.67 4.86 -0.03
C SER A 13 -10.56 6.04 -0.46
N ASN A 14 -11.85 5.78 -0.67
CA ASN A 14 -12.82 6.74 -1.21
C ASN A 14 -12.52 7.30 -2.62
N LYS A 15 -11.65 6.68 -3.43
CA LYS A 15 -11.32 7.11 -4.81
C LYS A 15 -11.83 6.14 -5.88
N GLY A 16 -13.14 6.17 -6.13
CA GLY A 16 -13.77 5.40 -7.22
C GLY A 16 -13.70 3.88 -7.05
N GLY A 17 -13.64 3.13 -8.16
CA GLY A 17 -13.67 1.66 -8.13
C GLY A 17 -12.49 1.03 -7.38
N ILE A 18 -11.28 1.54 -7.59
CA ILE A 18 -10.06 1.10 -6.87
C ILE A 18 -10.20 1.42 -5.38
N GLY A 19 -10.76 2.58 -5.03
CA GLY A 19 -11.05 2.93 -3.65
C GLY A 19 -12.04 2.00 -2.98
N ARG A 20 -13.14 1.67 -3.65
CA ARG A 20 -14.11 0.70 -3.13
C ARG A 20 -13.45 -0.66 -2.85
N PHE A 21 -12.63 -1.16 -3.78
CA PHE A 21 -11.86 -2.39 -3.55
C PHE A 21 -10.93 -2.27 -2.33
N THR A 22 -10.20 -1.17 -2.23
CA THR A 22 -9.32 -0.86 -1.09
C THR A 22 -10.09 -0.89 0.22
N ASP A 23 -11.27 -0.27 0.26
CA ASP A 23 -12.10 -0.16 1.46
C ASP A 23 -12.68 -1.52 1.87
N GLU A 24 -13.19 -2.31 0.92
CA GLU A 24 -13.73 -3.65 1.20
C GLU A 24 -12.65 -4.64 1.65
N ILE A 25 -11.48 -4.67 1.00
CA ILE A 25 -10.38 -5.53 1.43
C ILE A 25 -9.83 -5.11 2.79
N SER A 26 -9.74 -3.80 3.06
CA SER A 26 -9.32 -3.28 4.36
C SER A 26 -10.22 -3.77 5.48
N LYS A 27 -11.54 -3.89 5.27
CA LYS A 27 -12.47 -4.45 6.27
C LYS A 27 -12.23 -5.94 6.51
N LEU A 28 -11.86 -6.71 5.49
CA LEU A 28 -11.61 -8.15 5.60
C LEU A 28 -10.26 -8.46 6.27
N LEU A 29 -9.25 -7.60 6.07
CA LEU A 29 -7.91 -7.77 6.63
C LEU A 29 -7.78 -6.96 7.93
N CYS A 30 -8.36 -7.48 9.02
CA CYS A 30 -8.38 -6.80 10.32
C CYS A 30 -7.00 -6.73 11.00
N ASP A 31 -6.16 -7.76 10.83
CA ASP A 31 -4.91 -7.94 11.60
C ASP A 31 -3.66 -7.38 10.92
N ILE A 32 -3.81 -6.46 9.95
CA ILE A 32 -2.71 -5.83 9.24
C ILE A 32 -2.66 -4.32 9.47
N SER A 33 -1.46 -3.75 9.39
CA SER A 33 -1.29 -2.30 9.46
C SER A 33 -1.83 -1.64 8.19
N LYS A 34 -2.46 -0.48 8.33
CA LYS A 34 -3.09 0.27 7.23
C LYS A 34 -2.62 1.71 7.32
N GLU A 35 -2.09 2.25 6.22
CA GLU A 35 -1.60 3.63 6.19
C GLU A 35 -1.71 4.20 4.77
N GLU A 36 -1.95 5.51 4.66
CA GLU A 36 -1.84 6.22 3.40
C GLU A 36 -0.35 6.44 3.07
N LEU A 37 0.18 5.70 2.10
CA LEU A 37 1.59 5.80 1.71
C LEU A 37 1.88 7.01 0.84
N TYR A 38 0.97 7.39 -0.06
CA TYR A 38 1.17 8.53 -0.96
C TYR A 38 -0.16 9.16 -1.41
N ARG A 39 -0.48 10.33 -0.85
CA ARG A 39 -1.75 11.03 -1.06
C ARG A 39 -2.11 11.31 -2.52
N LYS A 40 -1.11 11.63 -3.34
CA LYS A 40 -1.27 11.87 -4.78
C LYS A 40 -1.19 10.55 -5.57
N CYS A 41 -1.92 9.52 -5.13
CA CYS A 41 -1.83 8.15 -5.67
C CYS A 41 -2.19 8.01 -7.16
N ALA A 42 -2.93 8.95 -7.75
CA ALA A 42 -3.22 9.00 -9.19
C ALA A 42 -2.21 9.86 -9.99
N SER A 43 -1.20 10.43 -9.34
CA SER A 43 -0.18 11.24 -10.01
C SER A 43 0.78 10.35 -10.81
N PRO A 44 1.34 10.84 -11.94
CA PRO A 44 2.44 10.17 -12.63
C PRO A 44 3.67 9.93 -11.74
N LEU A 45 3.83 10.70 -10.65
CA LEU A 45 4.91 10.56 -9.68
C LEU A 45 4.59 9.56 -8.55
N ALA A 46 3.42 8.94 -8.55
CA ALA A 46 3.02 7.97 -7.53
C ALA A 46 4.01 6.79 -7.40
N PRO A 47 4.57 6.20 -8.47
CA PRO A 47 5.56 5.13 -8.35
C PRO A 47 6.79 5.55 -7.52
N LEU A 48 7.32 6.76 -7.75
CA LEU A 48 8.47 7.28 -7.00
C LEU A 48 8.07 7.62 -5.55
N GLY A 49 6.92 8.26 -5.36
CA GLY A 49 6.39 8.58 -4.03
C GLY A 49 6.19 7.33 -3.16
N LEU A 50 5.61 6.27 -3.74
CA LEU A 50 5.44 4.97 -3.09
C LEU A 50 6.80 4.35 -2.75
N ALA A 51 7.74 4.34 -3.69
CA ALA A 51 9.08 3.77 -3.49
C ALA A 51 9.81 4.40 -2.30
N VAL A 52 9.82 5.74 -2.22
CA VAL A 52 10.45 6.47 -1.11
C VAL A 52 9.72 6.20 0.21
N ASN A 53 8.39 6.23 0.23
CA ASN A 53 7.63 5.98 1.45
C ASN A 53 7.80 4.56 1.97
N ILE A 54 7.83 3.55 1.09
CA ILE A 54 8.08 2.15 1.44
C ILE A 54 9.49 1.98 2.01
N PHE A 55 10.49 2.61 1.40
CA PHE A 55 11.88 2.54 1.84
C PHE A 55 12.06 3.00 3.30
N LEU A 56 11.28 4.00 3.73
CA LEU A 56 11.31 4.53 5.10
C LEU A 56 10.68 3.59 6.15
N ARG A 57 9.92 2.56 5.74
CA ARG A 57 9.23 1.63 6.66
C ARG A 57 10.13 0.46 7.07
N LYS A 58 10.99 0.70 8.06
CA LYS A 58 11.94 -0.32 8.57
C LYS A 58 11.26 -1.56 9.16
N LYS A 59 10.11 -1.41 9.82
CA LYS A 59 9.38 -2.48 10.54
C LYS A 59 8.38 -3.27 9.68
N THR A 60 8.32 -3.02 8.38
CA THR A 60 7.39 -3.69 7.46
C THR A 60 8.11 -4.78 6.68
N ASP A 61 7.50 -5.97 6.59
CA ASP A 61 8.04 -7.11 5.83
C ASP A 61 7.43 -7.19 4.43
N VAL A 62 6.13 -6.92 4.33
CA VAL A 62 5.35 -6.99 3.09
C VAL A 62 4.46 -5.76 2.97
N VAL A 63 4.42 -5.17 1.77
CA VAL A 63 3.53 -4.06 1.44
C VAL A 63 2.44 -4.55 0.48
N PHE A 64 1.18 -4.28 0.78
CA PHE A 64 0.07 -4.57 -0.11
C PHE A 64 -0.46 -3.28 -0.74
N LEU A 65 -0.49 -3.23 -2.07
CA LEU A 65 -0.76 -2.05 -2.88
C LEU A 65 -2.01 -2.26 -3.75
N PRO A 66 -3.23 -2.11 -3.19
CA PRO A 66 -4.48 -2.33 -3.91
C PRO A 66 -4.73 -1.32 -5.04
N GLY A 67 -3.85 -0.32 -5.17
CA GLY A 67 -3.89 0.73 -6.18
C GLY A 67 -3.45 0.31 -7.57
N TYR A 68 -2.96 -0.92 -7.76
CA TYR A 68 -2.43 -1.44 -9.03
C TYR A 68 -1.22 -0.67 -9.61
N ILE A 69 -0.61 0.23 -8.83
CA ILE A 69 0.56 1.02 -9.25
C ILE A 69 1.79 0.47 -8.50
N PRO A 70 2.75 -0.15 -9.21
CA PRO A 70 4.00 -0.59 -8.60
C PRO A 70 4.85 0.62 -8.16
N PRO A 71 5.61 0.51 -7.06
CA PRO A 71 6.63 1.49 -6.73
C PRO A 71 7.75 1.42 -7.78
N LEU A 72 8.39 2.56 -8.07
CA LEU A 72 9.46 2.65 -9.08
C LEU A 72 10.65 1.72 -8.75
N PHE A 73 10.93 1.55 -7.47
CA PHE A 73 11.85 0.57 -6.91
C PHE A 73 11.29 0.11 -5.55
N CYS A 74 11.62 -1.10 -5.11
CA CYS A 74 11.12 -1.61 -3.85
C CYS A 74 12.21 -2.31 -3.03
N SER A 75 12.42 -1.85 -1.80
CA SER A 75 13.32 -2.49 -0.83
C SER A 75 12.64 -3.60 -0.01
N LYS A 76 11.34 -3.81 -0.24
CA LYS A 76 10.48 -4.72 0.52
C LYS A 76 9.77 -5.68 -0.43
N LYS A 77 9.25 -6.78 0.10
CA LYS A 77 8.31 -7.62 -0.68
C LYS A 77 7.01 -6.85 -0.82
N PHE A 78 6.39 -6.93 -1.99
CA PHE A 78 5.11 -6.27 -2.22
C PHE A 78 4.15 -7.14 -3.01
N ILE A 79 2.86 -6.87 -2.84
CA ILE A 79 1.74 -7.46 -3.56
C ILE A 79 0.98 -6.30 -4.18
N ILE A 80 0.60 -6.44 -5.44
CA ILE A 80 -0.23 -5.49 -6.18
C ILE A 80 -1.59 -6.15 -6.40
#